data_AF-A0A3N7H8R1-F1
#
_entry.id   AF-A0A3N7H8R1-F1
#
_cell.length_a   1.000
_cell.length_b   1.000
_cell.length_c   1.000
_cell.angle_alpha   90.00
_cell.angle_beta   90.00
_cell.angle_gamma   90.00
#
_symmetry.space_group_name_H-M   'P 1'
#
loop_
_entity.id
_entity.type
_entity.pdbx_description
1 polymer ?
#
loop_
_entity_poly.entity_id
_entity_poly.type
_entity_poly.pdbx_seq_one_letter_code
_entity_poly.pdbx_strand_id
1 'polypeptide(L)'
;MIFRVLILFLFLWESCAPRYLTGGVVRVADGDTFTLLIGKNQQRIRLYGIDCPERGQPYNRVATAFTKELLSSGPVKVREMDIDRYGRVVGIVYIADTINLNERLLEAGLAWHYTVYDRNPLWMAKEQEAREARRGLWTESGAVAPWHWRKGEKH
;
A
#
# COMPACT_ATOMS: atom_id res chain seq x y z
N MET A 1 -34.55 10.15 -52.61
CA MET A 1 -34.75 10.80 -51.29
C MET A 1 -34.63 9.74 -50.21
N ILE A 2 -34.05 10.12 -49.07
CA ILE A 2 -34.07 9.47 -47.73
C ILE A 2 -32.73 8.87 -47.26
N PHE A 3 -32.04 9.72 -46.49
CA PHE A 3 -31.31 9.51 -45.24
C PHE A 3 -30.12 8.51 -45.19
N ARG A 4 -28.93 9.05 -45.48
CA ARG A 4 -27.69 8.64 -44.81
C ARG A 4 -27.72 9.16 -43.37
N VAL A 5 -28.08 8.32 -42.40
CA VAL A 5 -27.82 8.60 -40.98
C VAL A 5 -26.35 8.29 -40.73
N LEU A 6 -25.50 9.33 -40.79
CA LEU A 6 -24.15 9.27 -40.26
C LEU A 6 -24.27 9.19 -38.73
N ILE A 7 -24.24 7.99 -38.16
CA ILE A 7 -24.06 7.84 -36.71
C ILE A 7 -22.59 8.17 -36.43
N LEU A 8 -22.33 9.42 -36.05
CA LEU A 8 -21.09 9.81 -35.37
C LEU A 8 -21.08 9.07 -34.02
N PHE A 9 -20.39 7.93 -33.97
CA PHE A 9 -19.98 7.30 -32.72
C PHE A 9 -18.92 8.20 -32.09
N LEU A 10 -19.37 9.22 -31.35
CA LEU A 10 -18.56 9.91 -30.35
C LEU A 10 -18.22 8.87 -29.27
N PHE A 11 -17.10 8.17 -29.45
CA PHE A 11 -16.46 7.42 -28.38
C PHE A 11 -16.13 8.43 -27.27
N LEU A 12 -17.02 8.54 -26.29
CA LEU A 12 -16.73 9.15 -25.00
C LEU A 12 -15.63 8.32 -24.37
N TRP A 13 -14.40 8.72 -24.63
CA TRP A 13 -13.22 8.20 -23.95
C TRP A 13 -13.32 8.69 -22.51
N GLU A 14 -13.92 7.89 -21.63
CA GLU A 14 -13.81 8.14 -20.21
C GLU A 14 -12.35 7.93 -19.83
N SER A 15 -11.62 9.05 -19.74
CA SER A 15 -10.31 9.08 -19.13
C SER A 15 -10.49 8.69 -17.66
N CYS A 16 -10.20 7.43 -17.33
CA CYS A 16 -10.04 6.98 -15.97
C CYS A 16 -8.76 7.61 -15.41
N ALA A 17 -8.86 8.88 -15.01
CA ALA A 17 -7.76 9.55 -14.32
C ALA A 17 -7.56 8.89 -12.95
N PRO A 18 -6.32 8.67 -12.51
CA PRO A 18 -6.06 8.12 -11.20
C PRO A 18 -6.69 9.00 -10.12
N ARG A 19 -7.45 8.36 -9.23
CA ARG A 19 -8.10 9.03 -8.11
C ARG A 19 -7.10 9.20 -6.97
N TYR A 20 -7.07 10.41 -6.41
CA TYR A 20 -6.22 10.73 -5.27
C TYR A 20 -7.05 11.18 -4.08
N LEU A 21 -6.64 10.74 -2.89
CA LEU A 21 -7.15 11.21 -1.61
C LEU A 21 -6.03 11.95 -0.88
N THR A 22 -6.32 13.13 -0.35
CA THR A 22 -5.34 13.92 0.42
C THR A 22 -5.92 14.23 1.79
N GLY A 23 -5.10 14.10 2.84
CA GLY A 23 -5.54 14.36 4.19
C GLY A 23 -4.48 14.18 5.27
N GLY A 24 -4.88 14.41 6.52
CA GLY A 24 -4.05 14.15 7.69
C GLY A 24 -4.27 12.75 8.25
N VAL A 25 -3.20 12.12 8.72
CA VAL A 25 -3.29 10.80 9.38
C VAL A 25 -3.77 10.97 10.81
N VAL A 26 -4.87 10.32 11.17
CA VAL A 26 -5.45 10.40 12.53
C VAL A 26 -5.20 9.15 13.37
N ARG A 27 -4.88 8.02 12.72
CA ARG A 27 -4.57 6.76 13.41
C ARG A 27 -3.74 5.85 12.53
N VAL A 28 -2.72 5.21 13.09
CA VAL A 28 -2.00 4.09 12.46
C VAL A 28 -2.38 2.81 13.19
N ALA A 29 -2.95 1.84 12.46
CA ALA A 29 -3.40 0.58 13.03
C ALA A 29 -2.24 -0.43 13.15
N ASP A 30 -1.45 -0.56 12.09
CA ASP A 30 -0.28 -1.44 11.96
C ASP A 30 0.65 -0.90 10.85
N GLY A 31 1.60 -1.73 10.37
CA GLY A 31 2.61 -1.32 9.40
C GLY A 31 2.03 -0.92 8.03
N ASP A 32 0.90 -1.48 7.60
CA ASP A 32 0.33 -1.24 6.27
C ASP A 32 -1.10 -0.69 6.29
N THR A 33 -1.67 -0.43 7.47
CA THR A 33 -3.02 0.09 7.61
C THR A 33 -3.07 1.34 8.50
N PHE A 34 -3.68 2.41 7.99
CA PHE A 34 -3.92 3.66 8.75
C PHE A 34 -5.28 4.28 8.41
N THR A 35 -5.65 5.33 9.13
CA THR A 35 -6.89 6.10 8.94
C THR A 35 -6.54 7.53 8.57
N LEU A 36 -7.07 7.95 7.41
CA LEU A 36 -6.91 9.27 6.83
C LEU A 36 -8.14 10.11 7.12
N LEU A 37 -7.95 11.36 7.54
CA LEU A 37 -9.01 12.36 7.67
C LEU A 37 -9.07 13.21 6.40
N ILE A 38 -10.19 13.13 5.69
CA ILE A 38 -10.48 13.87 4.45
C ILE A 38 -11.66 14.79 4.72
N GLY A 39 -11.38 16.08 4.93
CA GLY A 39 -12.38 17.03 5.45
C GLY A 39 -12.85 16.61 6.85
N LYS A 40 -14.11 16.17 6.96
CA LYS A 40 -14.70 15.64 8.21
C LYS A 40 -14.83 14.12 8.24
N ASN A 41 -14.49 13.43 7.14
CA ASN A 41 -14.69 12.00 6.98
C ASN A 41 -13.40 11.23 7.26
N GLN A 42 -13.52 10.09 7.91
CA GLN A 42 -12.40 9.16 8.10
C GLN A 42 -12.46 8.05 7.05
N GLN A 43 -11.34 7.82 6.37
CA GLN A 43 -11.17 6.75 5.39
C GLN A 43 -10.03 5.83 5.86
N ARG A 44 -10.31 4.53 5.96
CA ARG A 44 -9.25 3.54 6.23
C ARG A 44 -8.48 3.25 4.95
N ILE A 45 -7.16 3.26 5.04
CA ILE A 45 -6.23 3.01 3.96
C ILE A 45 -5.46 1.74 4.25
N ARG A 46 -5.34 0.85 3.26
CA ARG A 46 -4.39 -0.27 3.24
C ARG A 46 -3.36 0.01 2.14
N LEU A 47 -2.08 -0.25 2.42
CA LEU A 47 -1.04 -0.11 1.41
C LEU A 47 -1.22 -1.15 0.30
N TYR A 48 -1.19 -0.66 -0.93
CA TYR A 48 -1.23 -1.49 -2.13
C TYR A 48 0.05 -2.30 -2.27
N GLY A 49 -0.08 -3.54 -2.75
CA GLY A 49 1.02 -4.38 -3.23
C GLY A 49 2.02 -4.85 -2.17
N ILE A 50 1.83 -4.52 -0.89
CA ILE A 50 2.70 -4.96 0.20
C ILE A 50 1.88 -5.48 1.39
N ASP A 51 2.50 -6.31 2.22
CA ASP A 51 1.89 -6.84 3.44
C ASP A 51 2.91 -6.75 4.58
N CYS A 52 2.54 -6.11 5.70
CA CYS A 52 3.38 -6.01 6.90
C CYS A 52 3.11 -7.16 7.88
N PRO A 53 4.02 -7.42 8.84
CA PRO A 53 3.79 -8.47 9.84
C PRO A 53 2.50 -8.26 10.63
N GLU A 54 1.76 -9.34 10.85
CA GLU A 54 0.51 -9.34 11.58
C GLU A 54 0.69 -9.07 13.08
N ARG A 55 -0.39 -8.69 13.76
CA ARG A 55 -0.35 -8.53 15.22
C ARG A 55 0.13 -9.83 15.88
N GLY A 56 1.18 -9.73 16.70
CA GLY A 56 1.78 -10.86 17.40
C GLY A 56 2.89 -11.57 16.61
N GLN A 57 3.09 -11.22 15.35
CA GLN A 57 4.22 -11.68 14.55
C GLN A 57 5.49 -10.88 14.91
N PRO A 58 6.70 -11.48 14.81
CA PRO A 58 7.96 -10.73 14.86
C PRO A 58 7.92 -9.48 13.95
N TYR A 59 8.59 -8.42 14.38
CA TYR A 59 8.68 -7.12 13.67
C TYR A 59 7.37 -6.33 13.47
N ASN A 60 6.19 -6.83 13.87
CA ASN A 60 4.94 -6.07 13.77
C ASN A 60 5.01 -4.69 14.43
N ARG A 61 5.56 -4.62 15.65
CA ARG A 61 5.73 -3.35 16.38
C ARG A 61 6.72 -2.42 15.69
N VAL A 62 7.77 -2.97 15.09
CA VAL A 62 8.81 -2.20 14.38
C VAL A 62 8.23 -1.59 13.11
N ALA A 63 7.54 -2.38 12.28
CA ALA A 63 6.84 -1.90 11.08
C ALA A 63 5.80 -0.84 11.44
N THR A 64 5.01 -1.05 12.50
CA THR A 64 4.02 -0.08 12.96
C THR A 64 4.66 1.24 13.42
N ALA A 65 5.78 1.17 14.15
CA ALA A 65 6.50 2.35 14.60
C ALA A 65 7.11 3.14 13.44
N PHE A 66 7.73 2.44 12.49
CA PHE A 66 8.28 3.02 11.27
C PHE A 66 7.21 3.76 10.44
N THR A 67 6.05 3.13 10.25
CA THR A 67 4.92 3.77 9.55
C THR A 67 4.40 5.00 10.31
N LYS A 68 4.30 4.94 11.65
CA LYS A 68 3.91 6.11 12.46
C LYS A 68 4.88 7.27 12.32
N GLU A 69 6.18 6.99 12.35
CA GLU A 69 7.22 8.00 12.21
C GLU A 69 7.12 8.70 10.86
N LEU A 70 7.09 7.95 9.75
CA LEU A 70 6.98 8.54 8.42
C LEU A 70 5.68 9.32 8.20
N LEU A 71 4.56 8.79 8.69
CA LEU A 71 3.25 9.46 8.55
C LEU A 71 3.12 10.71 9.44
N SER A 72 4.00 10.89 10.43
CA SER A 72 4.01 12.10 11.27
C SER A 72 4.65 13.31 10.58
N SER A 73 5.36 13.09 9.46
CA SER A 73 6.13 14.15 8.79
C SER A 73 5.31 15.13 7.95
N GLY A 74 4.01 14.89 7.74
CA GLY A 74 3.18 15.81 6.98
C GLY A 74 1.90 15.19 6.42
N PRO A 75 1.15 15.96 5.59
CA PRO A 75 -0.01 15.44 4.91
C PRO A 75 0.38 14.32 3.94
N VAL A 76 -0.57 13.40 3.74
CA VAL A 76 -0.40 12.28 2.82
C VAL A 76 -1.33 12.40 1.64
N LYS A 77 -0.83 11.94 0.49
CA LYS A 77 -1.55 11.76 -0.75
C LYS A 77 -1.59 10.28 -1.09
N VAL A 78 -2.78 9.73 -1.21
CA VAL A 78 -3.03 8.32 -1.51
C VAL A 78 -3.50 8.22 -2.96
N ARG A 79 -2.76 7.50 -3.80
CA ARG A 79 -3.24 7.06 -5.11
C ARG A 79 -4.11 5.82 -4.90
N GLU A 80 -5.40 5.95 -5.18
CA GLU A 80 -6.36 4.86 -5.07
C GLU A 80 -6.11 3.84 -6.19
N MET A 81 -5.95 2.59 -5.80
CA MET A 81 -5.73 1.46 -6.71
C MET A 81 -6.94 0.53 -6.73
N ASP A 82 -7.57 0.33 -5.57
CA ASP A 82 -8.75 -0.53 -5.40
C ASP A 82 -9.50 -0.20 -4.10
N ILE A 83 -10.65 -0.83 -3.89
CA ILE A 83 -11.37 -0.85 -2.62
C ILE A 83 -11.54 -2.32 -2.20
N ASP A 84 -11.02 -2.67 -1.02
CA ASP A 84 -11.13 -4.05 -0.55
C ASP A 84 -12.52 -4.36 0.02
N ARG A 85 -12.80 -5.66 0.25
CA ARG A 85 -14.07 -6.15 0.80
C ARG A 85 -14.45 -5.58 2.18
N TYR A 86 -13.51 -4.94 2.88
CA TYR A 86 -13.74 -4.31 4.18
C TYR A 86 -13.98 -2.79 4.06
N GLY A 87 -14.08 -2.27 2.84
CA GLY A 87 -14.27 -0.84 2.56
C GLY A 87 -13.00 -0.02 2.77
N ARG A 88 -11.82 -0.64 2.86
CA ARG A 88 -10.55 0.10 2.88
C ARG A 88 -10.19 0.49 1.46
N VAL A 89 -9.75 1.73 1.30
CA VAL A 89 -9.06 2.13 0.07
C VAL A 89 -7.69 1.45 0.07
N VAL A 90 -7.39 0.71 -0.97
CA VAL A 90 -6.09 0.10 -1.22
C VAL A 90 -5.31 1.06 -2.11
N GLY A 91 -4.15 1.53 -1.65
CA GLY A 91 -3.46 2.62 -2.36
C GLY A 91 -1.96 2.71 -2.15
N ILE A 92 -1.33 3.46 -3.06
CA ILE A 92 0.07 3.85 -2.96
C ILE A 92 0.14 5.19 -2.25
N VAL A 93 0.97 5.29 -1.21
CA VAL A 93 0.92 6.43 -0.28
C VAL A 93 2.18 7.26 -0.38
N TYR A 94 1.99 8.55 -0.65
CA TYR A 94 3.03 9.55 -0.74
C TYR A 94 2.93 10.53 0.42
N ILE A 95 4.03 10.76 1.12
CA ILE A 95 4.17 11.77 2.17
C ILE A 95 4.92 12.95 1.59
N ALA A 96 4.42 14.17 1.80
CA ALA A 96 4.99 15.40 1.25
C ALA A 96 5.32 15.29 -0.26
N ASP A 97 4.43 14.61 -1.02
CA ASP A 97 4.51 14.33 -2.47
C ASP A 97 5.75 13.57 -2.97
N THR A 98 6.71 13.22 -2.11
CA THR A 98 8.03 12.73 -2.51
C THR A 98 8.39 11.39 -1.90
N ILE A 99 7.91 11.08 -0.69
CA ILE A 99 8.26 9.87 0.04
C ILE A 99 7.18 8.81 -0.19
N ASN A 100 7.49 7.74 -0.91
CA ASN A 100 6.59 6.59 -1.11
C ASN A 100 6.67 5.61 0.07
N LEU A 101 5.68 5.63 0.97
CA LEU A 101 5.64 4.78 2.17
C LEU A 101 5.73 3.28 1.84
N ASN A 102 5.08 2.82 0.76
CA ASN A 102 5.11 1.42 0.35
C ASN A 102 6.55 0.97 0.07
N GLU A 103 7.30 1.80 -0.67
CA GLU A 103 8.70 1.52 -1.01
C GLU A 103 9.61 1.61 0.21
N ARG A 104 9.40 2.59 1.10
CA ARG A 104 10.20 2.74 2.33
C ARG A 104 10.08 1.52 3.24
N LEU A 105 8.90 0.90 3.33
CA LEU A 105 8.69 -0.32 4.10
C LEU A 105 9.44 -1.52 3.48
N LEU A 106 9.44 -1.65 2.15
CA LEU A 106 10.21 -2.69 1.46
C LEU A 106 11.72 -2.48 1.65
N GLU A 107 12.21 -1.27 1.44
CA GLU A 107 13.64 -0.91 1.61
C GLU A 107 14.15 -1.15 3.03
N ALA A 108 13.31 -0.90 4.04
CA ALA A 108 13.62 -1.16 5.43
C ALA A 108 13.55 -2.65 5.81
N GLY A 109 13.08 -3.51 4.90
CA GLY A 109 12.82 -4.91 5.17
C GLY A 109 11.72 -5.10 6.21
N LEU A 110 10.66 -4.30 6.17
CA LEU A 110 9.54 -4.31 7.12
C LEU A 110 8.21 -4.72 6.49
N ALA A 111 8.21 -5.06 5.20
CA ALA A 111 7.08 -5.61 4.48
C ALA A 111 7.53 -6.64 3.45
N TRP A 112 6.61 -7.50 3.04
CA TRP A 112 6.77 -8.37 1.87
C TRP A 112 6.11 -7.73 0.65
N HIS A 113 6.68 -7.90 -0.54
CA HIS A 113 6.01 -7.59 -1.79
C HIS A 113 4.96 -8.66 -2.08
N TYR A 114 3.70 -8.26 -2.16
CA TYR A 114 2.60 -9.19 -2.34
C TYR A 114 2.34 -9.45 -3.83
N THR A 115 3.13 -10.38 -4.40
CA THR A 115 3.21 -10.65 -5.84
C THR A 115 1.91 -11.12 -6.51
N VAL A 116 0.92 -11.54 -5.72
CA VAL A 116 -0.42 -11.89 -6.20
C VAL A 116 -1.14 -10.64 -6.74
N TYR A 117 -0.94 -9.48 -6.12
CA TYR A 117 -1.63 -8.24 -6.46
C TYR A 117 -0.77 -7.27 -7.27
N ASP A 118 0.55 -7.33 -7.11
CA ASP A 118 1.46 -6.42 -7.80
C ASP A 118 2.67 -7.15 -8.37
N ARG A 119 3.09 -6.80 -9.59
CA ARG A 119 4.26 -7.40 -10.27
C ARG A 119 5.30 -6.36 -10.62
N ASN A 120 5.35 -5.25 -9.86
CA ASN A 120 6.30 -4.18 -10.14
C ASN A 120 7.74 -4.67 -9.91
N PRO A 121 8.58 -4.72 -10.96
CA PRO A 121 9.95 -5.22 -10.83
C PRO A 121 10.81 -4.36 -9.88
N LEU A 122 10.49 -3.07 -9.75
CA LEU A 122 11.18 -2.18 -8.82
C LEU A 122 10.93 -2.60 -7.37
N TRP A 123 9.69 -2.99 -7.03
CA TRP A 123 9.33 -3.35 -5.66
C TRP A 123 9.88 -4.73 -5.30
N MET A 124 9.90 -5.66 -6.25
CA MET A 124 10.62 -6.93 -6.12
C MET A 124 12.10 -6.70 -5.82
N ALA A 125 12.76 -5.79 -6.57
CA ALA A 125 14.16 -5.46 -6.36
C ALA A 125 14.42 -4.83 -4.98
N LYS A 126 13.53 -3.94 -4.51
CA LYS A 126 13.65 -3.33 -3.16
C LYS A 126 13.55 -4.36 -2.04
N GLU A 127 12.60 -5.30 -2.12
CA GLU A 127 12.53 -6.39 -1.15
C GLU A 127 13.79 -7.26 -1.20
N GLN A 128 14.24 -7.62 -2.40
CA GLN A 128 15.42 -8.45 -2.60
C GLN A 128 16.69 -7.78 -2.02
N GLU A 129 16.89 -6.48 -2.25
CA GLU A 129 18.00 -5.74 -1.66
C GLU A 129 17.93 -5.75 -0.12
N ALA A 130 16.74 -5.56 0.46
CA ALA A 130 16.57 -5.62 1.90
C ALA A 130 16.89 -7.02 2.46
N ARG A 131 16.55 -8.09 1.73
CA ARG A 131 16.88 -9.48 2.07
C ARG A 131 18.38 -9.71 2.07
N GLU A 132 19.06 -9.32 1.00
CA GLU A 132 20.51 -9.46 0.84
C GLU A 132 21.28 -8.66 1.90
N ALA A 133 20.77 -7.47 2.24
CA ALA A 133 21.31 -6.62 3.29
C ALA A 133 20.89 -7.04 4.71
N ARG A 134 20.12 -8.13 4.86
CA ARG A 134 19.62 -8.66 6.14
C ARG A 134 18.93 -7.62 7.02
N ARG A 135 18.12 -6.75 6.42
CA ARG A 135 17.39 -5.68 7.13
C ARG A 135 16.08 -6.21 7.72
N GLY A 136 15.67 -5.67 8.87
CA GLY A 136 14.36 -5.91 9.48
C GLY A 136 14.01 -7.41 9.58
N LEU A 137 12.96 -7.81 8.88
CA LEU A 137 12.44 -9.18 8.79
C LEU A 137 13.52 -10.20 8.41
N TRP A 138 14.55 -9.78 7.69
CA TRP A 138 15.58 -10.64 7.09
C TRP A 138 16.83 -10.79 7.95
N THR A 139 16.84 -10.24 9.16
CA THR A 139 17.95 -10.38 10.11
C THR A 139 18.16 -11.83 10.54
N GLU A 140 17.08 -12.53 10.85
CA GLU A 140 17.06 -13.95 11.23
C GLU A 140 16.47 -14.80 10.09
N SER A 141 16.88 -16.06 10.01
CA SER A 141 16.28 -17.00 9.08
C SER A 141 14.89 -17.41 9.55
N GLY A 142 13.96 -17.52 8.60
CA GLY A 142 12.63 -18.08 8.86
C GLY A 142 11.52 -17.05 9.11
N ALA A 143 11.65 -15.86 8.52
CA ALA A 143 10.57 -14.90 8.47
C ALA A 143 9.37 -15.46 7.67
N VAL A 144 8.27 -15.70 8.37
CA VAL A 144 7.01 -16.17 7.77
C VAL A 144 6.28 -15.00 7.11
N ALA A 145 5.80 -15.12 5.88
CA ALA A 145 4.99 -14.04 5.31
C ALA A 145 3.61 -13.93 5.98
N PRO A 146 2.98 -12.74 6.04
CA PRO A 146 1.75 -12.52 6.80
C PRO A 146 0.58 -13.40 6.32
N TRP A 147 0.47 -13.64 5.00
CA TRP A 147 -0.56 -14.52 4.44
C TRP A 147 -0.39 -16.01 4.81
N HIS A 148 0.84 -16.46 5.08
CA HIS A 148 1.11 -17.80 5.62
C HIS A 148 0.80 -17.83 7.14
N TRP A 149 1.20 -16.78 7.87
CA TRP A 149 0.91 -16.62 9.29
C TRP A 149 -0.59 -16.66 9.59
N ARG A 150 -1.42 -15.98 8.79
CA ARG A 150 -2.90 -16.00 8.90
C ARG A 150 -3.50 -17.40 8.78
N LYS A 151 -2.83 -18.33 8.09
CA LYS A 151 -3.25 -19.72 7.92
C LYS A 151 -2.75 -20.65 9.04
N GLY A 152 -1.97 -20.12 9.98
CA GLY A 152 -1.34 -20.91 11.04
C GLY A 152 -0.12 -21.70 10.59
N GLU A 153 0.39 -21.44 9.39
CA GLU A 153 1.63 -22.04 8.89
C GLU A 153 2.79 -21.45 9.70
N LYS A 154 3.40 -22.27 10.56
CA LYS A 154 4.67 -21.98 11.23
C LYS A 154 5.76 -22.72 10.45
N HIS A 155 6.94 -22.12 10.36
CA HIS A 155 8.12 -22.79 9.82
C HIS A 155 8.49 -24.01 10.67
#